data_AF-A0A2T0LQ91-F1
#
_entry.id   AF-A0A2T0LQ91-F1
#
_cell.length_a   1.000
_cell.length_b   1.000
_cell.length_c   1.000
_cell.angle_alpha   90.00
_cell.angle_beta   90.00
_cell.angle_gamma   90.00
#
_symmetry.space_group_name_H-M   'P 1'
#
loop_
_entity.id
_entity.type
_entity.pdbx_description
1 polymer ?
#
loop_
_entity_poly.entity_id
_entity_poly.type
_entity_poly.pdbx_seq_one_letter_code
_entity_poly.pdbx_strand_id
1 'polypeptide(L)' 'MNPHAPSKDPKPVLPYSEEPDAHQRYRAARAVASASADAEECAELLEALGLTPQDGKLVPAQRGQ' A
#
# COMPACT_ATOMS: atom_id res chain seq x y z
N MET A 1 14.11 -40.60 -29.30
CA MET A 1 13.43 -39.30 -29.50
C MET A 1 12.22 -39.24 -28.58
N ASN A 2 12.29 -38.42 -27.53
CA ASN A 2 11.14 -37.82 -26.86
C ASN A 2 11.62 -36.41 -26.45
N PRO A 3 11.05 -35.31 -26.97
CA PRO A 3 11.49 -33.99 -26.61
C PRO A 3 11.03 -33.67 -25.18
N HIS A 4 11.95 -33.12 -24.40
CA HIS A 4 11.77 -32.71 -23.01
C HIS A 4 10.52 -31.83 -22.81
N ALA A 5 9.89 -32.03 -21.66
CA ALA A 5 8.79 -31.24 -21.11
C ALA A 5 9.04 -29.72 -21.22
N PRO A 6 7.99 -28.88 -21.31
CA PRO A 6 8.16 -27.44 -21.20
C PRO A 6 8.64 -27.10 -19.79
N SER A 7 9.94 -26.81 -19.68
CA SER A 7 10.56 -26.17 -18.54
C SER A 7 9.80 -24.86 -18.29
N LYS A 8 8.91 -24.88 -17.29
CA LYS A 8 8.30 -23.67 -16.74
C LYS A 8 9.37 -23.03 -15.89
N ASP A 9 10.29 -22.32 -16.51
CA ASP A 9 11.19 -21.41 -15.80
C ASP A 9 10.34 -20.22 -15.33
N PRO A 10 9.96 -20.09 -14.04
CA PRO A 10 9.41 -18.83 -13.57
C PRO A 10 10.55 -17.82 -13.66
N LYS A 11 10.46 -16.88 -14.60
CA LYS A 11 11.33 -15.70 -14.61
C LYS A 11 11.29 -15.09 -13.21
N PRO A 12 12.43 -14.86 -12.54
CA PRO A 12 12.43 -14.12 -11.29
C PRO A 12 11.88 -12.73 -11.61
N VAL A 13 10.66 -12.46 -11.14
CA VAL A 13 10.14 -11.09 -11.15
C VAL A 13 11.06 -10.30 -10.22
N LEU A 14 11.85 -9.40 -10.81
CA LEU A 14 12.61 -8.42 -10.06
C LEU A 14 11.65 -7.71 -9.08
N PRO A 15 12.11 -7.29 -7.89
CA PRO A 15 11.25 -6.59 -6.95
C PRO A 15 10.74 -5.35 -7.66
N TYR A 16 9.44 -5.32 -7.98
CA TYR A 16 8.77 -4.06 -8.30
C TYR A 16 9.13 -3.13 -7.15
N SER A 17 9.64 -1.93 -7.41
CA SER A 17 9.67 -0.89 -6.38
C SER A 17 8.24 -0.79 -5.85
N GLU A 18 8.03 -1.40 -4.70
CA GLU A 18 6.73 -1.68 -4.09
C GLU A 18 6.25 -0.42 -3.39
N GLU A 19 6.29 0.70 -4.11
CA GLU A 19 5.69 1.94 -3.64
C GLU A 19 4.23 1.63 -3.35
N PRO A 20 3.77 1.87 -2.11
CA PRO A 20 2.45 1.47 -1.69
C PRO A 20 1.42 2.23 -2.52
N ASP A 21 0.49 1.49 -3.12
CA ASP A 21 -0.61 2.06 -3.88
C ASP A 21 -1.46 2.98 -2.99
N ALA A 22 -2.18 3.93 -3.60
CA ALA A 22 -3.02 4.89 -2.88
C ALA A 22 -4.00 4.21 -1.90
N HIS A 23 -4.53 3.03 -2.25
CA HIS A 23 -5.41 2.28 -1.37
C HIS A 23 -4.66 1.68 -0.16
N GLN A 24 -3.41 1.26 -0.33
CA GLN A 24 -2.56 0.78 0.77
C GLN A 24 -2.21 1.91 1.73
N ARG A 25 -1.83 3.08 1.19
CA ARG A 25 -1.57 4.29 1.98
C ARG A 25 -2.81 4.72 2.78
N TYR A 26 -3.98 4.69 2.16
CA TYR A 26 -5.25 4.96 2.84
C TYR A 26 -5.52 4.01 3.99
N ARG A 27 -5.40 2.70 3.75
CA ARG A 27 -5.62 1.67 4.78
C ARG A 27 -4.63 1.83 5.93
N ALA A 28 -3.36 2.09 5.63
CA ALA A 28 -2.33 2.29 6.63
C ALA A 28 -2.61 3.53 7.49
N ALA A 29 -2.89 4.68 6.87
CA ALA A 29 -3.20 5.92 7.58
C ALA A 29 -4.46 5.78 8.45
N ARG A 30 -5.48 5.06 7.98
CA ARG A 30 -6.69 4.77 8.77
C ARG A 30 -6.43 3.84 9.96
N ALA A 31 -5.54 2.85 9.79
CA ALA A 31 -5.17 1.93 10.86
C ALA A 31 -4.41 2.67 11.96
N VAL A 32 -3.45 3.52 11.59
CA VAL A 32 -2.70 4.36 12.55
C VAL A 32 -3.67 5.26 13.31
N ALA A 33 -4.51 6.02 12.62
CA ALA A 33 -5.48 6.91 13.26
C ALA A 33 -6.48 6.18 14.18
N SER A 34 -6.73 4.89 13.96
CA SER A 34 -7.58 4.06 14.81
C SER A 34 -6.84 3.50 16.04
N ALA A 35 -5.52 3.39 15.97
CA ALA A 35 -4.69 2.78 17.01
C ALA A 35 -4.09 3.82 17.97
N SER A 36 -3.92 5.07 17.52
CA SER A 36 -3.41 6.17 18.34
C SER A 36 -4.41 6.61 19.41
N ALA A 37 -3.88 6.97 20.58
CA ALA A 37 -4.64 7.52 21.70
C ALA A 37 -5.01 8.99 21.49
N ASP A 38 -4.17 9.74 20.78
CA ASP A 38 -4.36 11.16 20.52
C ASP A 38 -3.78 11.60 19.16
N ALA A 39 -3.94 12.90 18.86
CA ALA A 39 -3.56 13.47 17.58
C ALA A 39 -2.04 13.64 17.41
N GLU A 40 -1.30 13.79 18.50
CA GLU A 40 0.16 13.95 18.48
C GLU A 40 0.81 12.61 18.17
N GLU A 41 0.43 11.55 18.90
CA GLU A 41 0.88 10.18 18.64
C GLU A 41 0.54 9.71 17.21
N CYS A 42 -0.65 10.06 16.71
CA CYS A 42 -1.04 9.77 15.33
C CYS A 42 -0.11 10.45 14.32
N ALA A 43 0.27 11.71 14.55
CA ALA A 43 1.15 12.44 13.65
C ALA A 43 2.56 11.81 13.61
N GLU A 44 3.12 11.45 14.75
CA GLU A 44 4.43 10.80 14.86
C GLU A 44 4.47 9.45 14.13
N LEU A 45 3.43 8.63 14.31
CA LEU A 45 3.33 7.32 13.67
C LEU A 45 3.14 7.42 12.15
N LEU A 46 2.38 8.42 11.67
CA LEU A 46 2.23 8.67 10.24
C LEU A 46 3.55 9.12 9.62
N GLU A 47 4.28 10.03 10.27
CA GLU A 47 5.57 10.51 9.81
C GLU A 47 6.60 9.37 9.71
N ALA A 48 6.67 8.51 10.73
CA ALA A 48 7.55 7.34 10.74
C ALA A 48 7.30 6.37 9.57
N LEU A 49 6.08 6.36 9.04
CA LEU A 49 5.67 5.53 7.90
C LEU A 49 5.72 6.27 6.55
N GLY A 50 6.12 7.55 6.53
CA GLY A 50 6.08 8.39 5.31
C GLY A 50 4.65 8.65 4.82
N LEU A 51 3.68 8.62 5.72
CA LEU A 51 2.27 8.88 5.46
C LEU A 51 1.90 10.29 5.91
N THR A 52 0.78 10.76 5.38
CA THR A 52 0.18 12.05 5.74
C THR A 52 -1.25 11.84 6.24
N PRO A 53 -1.80 12.79 7.02
CA PRO A 53 -3.22 12.75 7.39
C PRO A 53 -4.16 12.80 6.16
N GLN A 54 -3.67 13.28 5.01
CA GLN A 54 -4.43 13.30 3.75
C GLN A 54 -4.56 11.90 3.15
N ASP A 55 -3.58 11.01 3.34
CA ASP A 55 -3.66 9.62 2.88
C ASP A 55 -4.87 8.90 3.50
N GLY A 56 -5.22 9.21 4.74
CA GLY A 56 -6.41 8.66 5.43
C GLY A 56 -7.75 9.18 4.90
N LYS A 57 -7.76 10.12 3.95
CA LYS A 57 -8.96 10.67 3.33
C LYS A 57 -9.07 10.09 1.92
N LEU A 58 -9.78 8.96 1.79
CA LEU A 58 -10.23 8.51 0.47
C LEU A 58 -11.22 9.56 -0.03
N VAL A 59 -10.78 10.51 -0.87
CA VAL A 59 -11.72 11.28 -1.68
C VAL A 59 -12.33 10.25 -2.62
N PRO A 60 -13.62 9.88 -2.47
CA PRO A 60 -14.22 9.03 -3.48
C PRO A 60 -14.12 9.84 -4.77
N ALA A 61 -13.35 9.35 -5.75
CA ALA A 61 -13.46 9.85 -7.11
C ALA A 61 -14.96 9.87 -7.39
N GLN A 62 -15.51 11.07 -7.62
CA GLN A 62 -16.94 11.27 -7.68
C GLN A 62 -17.51 10.20 -8.61
N ARG A 63 -18.32 9.31 -8.04
CA ARG A 63 -19.11 8.35 -8.81
C ARG A 63 -20.28 9.16 -9.41
N GLY A 64 -19.97 10.08 -10.32
CA GLY A 64 -20.91 10.72 -11.23
C GLY A 64 -20.55 10.21 -12.62
N GLN A 65 -21.32 9.33 -13.26
CA GLN A 65 -22.66 9.57 -13.84
C GLN A 65 -22.64 10.81 -14.72
#